data_AF-A0A2T9Z401-F1
#
_entry.id   AF-A0A2T9Z401-F1
#
_cell.length_a   1.000
_cell.length_b   1.000
_cell.length_c   1.000
_cell.angle_alpha   90.00
_cell.angle_beta   90.00
_cell.angle_gamma   90.00
#
_symmetry.space_group_name_H-M   'P 1'
#
loop_
_entity.id
_entity.type
_entity.pdbx_description
1 polymer ?
#
loop_
_entity_poly.entity_id
_entity_poly.type
_entity_poly.pdbx_seq_one_letter_code
_entity_poly.pdbx_strand_id
1 'polypeptide(L)'
;MKKDLVSLKVQQVAGSASASGYKVREMRKDVARVLTVITQQDRKKALEASKGKRTPLDLRNKKTRAIRRALKRSERTKVTLRKQKKNTHFSQRQYAVKA
;
A
#
# COMPACT_ATOMS: atom_id res chain seq x y z
N MET A 1 -7.98 -6.39 -27.67
CA MET A 1 -8.87 -5.90 -26.59
C MET A 1 -9.26 -4.43 -26.72
N LYS A 2 -8.32 -3.45 -26.64
CA LYS A 2 -8.70 -2.01 -26.75
C LYS A 2 -9.24 -1.64 -28.14
N LYS A 3 -8.62 -2.13 -29.21
CA LYS A 3 -9.09 -1.95 -30.59
C LYS A 3 -10.49 -2.53 -30.79
N ASP A 4 -10.70 -3.76 -30.33
CA ASP A 4 -11.99 -4.46 -30.42
C ASP A 4 -13.08 -3.73 -29.62
N LEU A 5 -12.76 -3.20 -28.44
CA LEU A 5 -13.69 -2.37 -27.66
C LEU A 5 -14.11 -1.10 -28.41
N VAL A 6 -13.20 -0.46 -29.15
CA VAL A 6 -13.52 0.71 -29.98
C VAL A 6 -14.41 0.30 -31.15
N SER A 7 -14.08 -0.79 -31.83
CA SER A 7 -14.91 -1.34 -32.91
C SER A 7 -16.34 -1.65 -32.44
N LEU A 8 -16.50 -2.32 -31.28
CA LEU A 8 -17.81 -2.62 -30.69
C LEU A 8 -18.59 -1.36 -30.31
N LYS A 9 -17.92 -0.31 -29.83
CA LYS A 9 -18.57 0.98 -29.52
C LYS A 9 -19.08 1.67 -30.79
N VAL A 10 -18.31 1.64 -31.88
CA VAL A 10 -18.73 2.20 -33.17
C VAL A 10 -19.94 1.44 -33.73
N GLN A 11 -19.90 0.11 -33.68
CA GLN A 11 -21.03 -0.74 -34.09
C GLN A 11 -22.30 -0.48 -33.25
N GLN A 12 -22.14 -0.29 -31.94
CA GLN A 12 -23.25 0.06 -31.04
C GLN A 12 -23.91 1.38 -31.43
N VAL A 13 -23.13 2.39 -31.86
CA VAL A 13 -23.64 3.70 -32.30
C VAL A 13 -24.33 3.60 -33.67
N ALA A 14 -23.86 2.73 -34.56
CA ALA A 14 -24.44 2.52 -35.89
C ALA A 14 -25.78 1.75 -35.86
N GLY A 15 -26.30 1.37 -34.68
CA GLY A 15 -27.63 0.76 -34.53
C GLY A 15 -27.69 -0.72 -34.94
N SER A 16 -26.55 -1.40 -35.12
CA SER A 16 -26.56 -2.84 -35.44
C SER A 16 -26.91 -3.67 -34.20
N ALA A 17 -27.96 -4.49 -34.29
CA ALA A 17 -28.44 -5.36 -33.21
C ALA A 17 -27.40 -6.39 -32.70
N SER A 18 -26.32 -6.60 -33.48
CA SER A 18 -25.24 -7.54 -33.20
C SER A 18 -24.20 -7.05 -32.19
N ALA A 19 -24.13 -5.75 -31.90
CA ALA A 19 -23.27 -5.19 -30.85
C ALA A 19 -24.04 -4.97 -29.55
N SER A 20 -24.39 -6.06 -28.85
CA SER A 20 -25.11 -5.93 -27.58
C SER A 20 -24.27 -5.17 -26.55
N GLY A 21 -24.87 -4.17 -25.89
CA GLY A 21 -24.20 -3.36 -24.86
C GLY A 21 -23.60 -4.19 -23.70
N TYR A 22 -24.08 -5.42 -23.52
CA TYR A 22 -23.52 -6.41 -22.60
C TYR A 22 -22.07 -6.77 -22.94
N LYS A 23 -21.74 -6.99 -24.22
CA LYS A 23 -20.39 -7.34 -24.66
C LYS A 23 -19.41 -6.17 -24.49
N VAL A 24 -19.88 -4.95 -24.71
CA VAL A 24 -19.12 -3.72 -24.41
C VAL A 24 -18.82 -3.60 -22.92
N ARG A 25 -19.79 -3.90 -22.05
CA ARG A 25 -19.62 -3.89 -20.59
C ARG A 25 -18.58 -4.91 -20.14
N GLU A 26 -18.63 -6.13 -20.67
CA GLU A 26 -17.68 -7.19 -20.36
C GLU A 26 -16.26 -6.80 -20.78
N MET A 27 -16.06 -6.38 -22.04
CA MET A 27 -14.74 -5.97 -22.52
C MET A 27 -14.15 -4.77 -21.75
N ARG A 28 -14.96 -3.84 -21.25
CA ARG A 28 -14.47 -2.75 -20.37
C ARG A 28 -13.91 -3.30 -19.05
N LYS A 29 -14.60 -4.26 -18.44
CA LYS A 29 -14.13 -4.91 -17.21
C LYS A 29 -12.83 -5.66 -17.47
N ASP A 30 -12.71 -6.32 -18.62
CA ASP A 30 -11.53 -7.11 -18.98
C ASP A 30 -10.30 -6.22 -19.18
N VAL A 31 -10.47 -5.11 -19.91
CA VAL A 31 -9.41 -4.10 -20.05
C VAL A 31 -8.99 -3.55 -18.69
N ALA A 32 -9.94 -3.28 -17.80
CA ALA A 32 -9.63 -2.83 -16.44
C ALA A 32 -8.84 -3.91 -15.66
N ARG A 33 -9.27 -5.18 -15.70
CA ARG A 33 -8.58 -6.32 -15.05
C ARG A 33 -7.13 -6.43 -15.52
N VAL A 34 -6.88 -6.37 -16.82
CA VAL A 34 -5.52 -6.44 -17.39
C VAL A 34 -4.66 -5.25 -16.94
N LEU A 35 -5.20 -4.03 -16.98
CA LEU A 35 -4.47 -2.84 -16.52
C LEU A 35 -4.18 -2.91 -15.01
N THR A 36 -5.09 -3.46 -14.21
CA THR A 36 -4.86 -3.69 -12.77
C THR A 36 -3.70 -4.65 -12.56
N VAL A 37 -3.63 -5.78 -13.29
CA VAL A 37 -2.51 -6.73 -13.15
C VAL A 37 -1.19 -6.11 -13.57
N ILE A 38 -1.16 -5.37 -14.68
CA ILE A 38 0.05 -4.65 -15.15
C ILE A 38 0.54 -3.68 -14.07
N THR A 39 -0.35 -2.81 -13.58
CA THR A 39 0.01 -1.82 -12.56
C THR A 39 0.43 -2.45 -11.22
N GLN A 40 -0.19 -3.56 -10.82
CA GLN A 40 0.26 -4.33 -9.64
C GLN A 40 1.68 -4.86 -9.82
N GLN A 41 1.99 -5.46 -10.97
CA GLN A 41 3.31 -6.02 -11.25
C GLN A 41 4.38 -4.93 -11.37
N ASP A 42 4.09 -3.82 -12.03
CA ASP A 42 5.02 -2.70 -12.17
C ASP A 42 5.33 -2.05 -10.82
N ARG A 43 4.30 -1.85 -9.98
CA ARG A 43 4.49 -1.34 -8.61
C ARG A 43 5.34 -2.30 -7.77
N LYS A 44 5.15 -3.61 -7.91
CA LYS A 44 5.95 -4.62 -7.19
C LYS A 44 7.41 -4.56 -7.62
N LYS A 45 7.70 -4.55 -8.92
CA LYS A 45 9.06 -4.40 -9.47
C LYS A 45 9.73 -3.11 -9.00
N ALA A 46 9.01 -1.99 -9.02
CA ALA A 46 9.54 -0.70 -8.56
C ALA A 46 9.81 -0.71 -7.04
N LEU A 47 8.97 -1.37 -6.25
CA LEU A 47 9.20 -1.54 -4.81
C LEU A 47 10.47 -2.37 -4.56
N GLU A 48 10.62 -3.50 -5.26
CA GLU A 48 11.82 -4.36 -5.18
C GLU A 48 13.10 -3.61 -5.56
N ALA A 49 13.07 -2.84 -6.65
CA ALA A 49 14.20 -2.02 -7.08
C ALA A 49 14.58 -0.92 -6.07
N SER A 50 13.61 -0.42 -5.30
CA SER A 50 13.81 0.62 -4.29
C SER A 50 14.13 0.08 -2.89
N LYS A 51 14.21 -1.25 -2.72
CA LYS A 51 14.50 -1.89 -1.43
C LYS A 51 15.89 -1.46 -0.92
N GLY A 52 15.96 -1.03 0.33
CA GLY A 52 17.19 -0.52 0.94
C GLY A 52 17.55 0.93 0.56
N LYS A 53 16.83 1.56 -0.37
CA LYS A 53 17.00 2.96 -0.77
C LYS A 53 15.79 3.79 -0.32
N ARG A 54 15.84 5.10 -0.58
CA ARG A 54 14.70 5.99 -0.31
C ARG A 54 13.56 5.68 -1.28
N THR A 55 12.44 5.17 -0.76
CA THR A 55 11.28 4.82 -1.58
C THR A 55 10.62 6.07 -2.19
N PRO A 56 10.17 6.00 -3.47
CA PRO A 56 9.38 7.05 -4.12
C PRO A 56 8.10 7.35 -3.34
N LEU A 57 7.59 8.59 -3.44
CA LEU A 57 6.41 9.03 -2.68
C LEU A 57 5.16 8.16 -2.92
N ASP A 58 4.93 7.74 -4.16
CA ASP A 58 3.76 6.96 -4.58
C ASP A 58 3.74 5.52 -4.07
N LEU A 59 4.91 5.00 -3.68
CA LEU A 59 5.10 3.64 -3.18
C LEU A 59 5.25 3.60 -1.65
N ARG A 60 5.24 4.75 -0.96
CA ARG A 60 5.30 4.79 0.50
C ARG A 60 3.99 4.36 1.11
N ASN A 61 4.10 3.66 2.25
CA ASN A 61 2.94 3.31 3.05
C ASN A 61 2.19 4.58 3.48
N LYS A 62 0.90 4.64 3.14
CA LYS A 62 0.03 5.78 3.45
C LYS A 62 -0.30 5.75 4.94
N LYS A 63 0.27 6.70 5.69
CA LYS A 63 0.00 6.94 7.12
C LYS A 63 -0.42 8.39 7.31
N THR A 64 -1.07 8.69 8.43
CA THR A 64 -1.41 10.08 8.78
C THR A 64 -0.14 10.93 8.91
N ARG A 65 -0.25 12.23 8.66
CA ARG A 65 0.87 13.17 8.77
C ARG A 65 1.48 13.16 10.17
N ALA A 66 0.64 13.06 11.20
CA ALA A 66 1.08 12.97 12.59
C ALA A 66 1.96 11.74 12.83
N ILE A 67 1.54 10.55 12.36
CA ILE A 67 2.32 9.31 12.52
C ILE A 67 3.66 9.40 11.76
N ARG A 68 3.70 10.01 10.58
CA ARG A 68 4.95 10.18 9.81
C ARG A 68 5.96 11.12 10.48
N ARG A 69 5.51 12.06 11.31
CA ARG A 69 6.35 13.01 12.03
C ARG A 69 6.71 12.57 13.45
N ALA A 70 6.05 11.54 13.96
CA ALA A 70 6.32 11.00 15.28
C ALA A 70 7.73 10.36 15.34
N LEU A 71 8.33 10.38 16.54
CA LEU A 71 9.59 9.69 16.81
C LEU A 71 9.47 8.19 16.56
N LYS A 72 10.56 7.56 16.12
CA LYS A 72 10.64 6.10 16.01
C LYS A 72 10.58 5.49 17.41
N ARG A 73 10.11 4.25 17.51
CA ARG A 73 10.06 3.52 18.79
C ARG A 73 11.41 3.49 19.49
N SER A 74 12.50 3.23 18.75
CA SER A 74 13.87 3.21 19.27
C SER A 74 14.33 4.56 19.83
N GLU A 75 13.91 5.66 19.22
CA GLU A 75 14.21 7.02 19.69
C GLU A 75 13.40 7.34 20.94
N ARG A 76 12.11 6.96 20.95
CA ARG A 76 11.21 7.16 22.10
C ARG A 76 11.63 6.37 23.33
N THR A 77 12.17 5.16 23.15
CA THR A 77 12.63 4.31 24.25
C THR A 77 14.10 4.49 24.56
N LYS A 78 14.79 5.45 23.93
CA LYS A 78 16.22 5.64 24.15
C LYS A 78 16.44 6.16 25.57
N VAL A 79 17.29 5.47 26.32
CA VAL A 79 17.62 5.79 27.70
C VAL A 79 19.08 6.22 27.77
N THR A 80 19.41 7.19 28.62
CA THR A 80 20.80 7.60 28.86
C THR A 80 21.57 6.51 29.59
N LEU A 81 22.90 6.46 29.44
CA LEU A 81 23.73 5.47 30.13
C LEU A 81 23.55 5.51 31.65
N ARG A 82 23.38 6.71 32.22
CA ARG A 82 23.09 6.91 33.65
C ARG A 82 21.79 6.23 34.07
N LYS A 83 20.71 6.44 33.31
CA LYS A 83 19.40 5.87 33.62
C LYS A 83 19.35 4.37 33.34
N GLN A 84 20.09 3.88 32.34
CA GLN A 84 20.24 2.45 32.07
C GLN A 84 20.90 1.75 33.26
N LYS A 85 22.06 2.22 33.75
CA LYS A 85 22.73 1.68 34.95
C LYS A 85 21.79 1.66 36.15
N LYS A 86 21.06 2.76 36.40
CA LYS A 86 20.07 2.83 37.49
C LYS A 86 18.98 1.77 37.34
N ASN A 87 18.41 1.61 36.15
CA ASN A 87 17.35 0.62 35.91
C ASN A 87 17.86 -0.83 36.02
N THR A 88 19.10 -1.10 35.60
CA THR A 88 19.72 -2.43 35.74
C THR A 88 19.94 -2.80 37.21
N HIS A 89 20.47 -1.87 38.01
CA HIS A 89 20.77 -2.14 39.42
C HIS A 89 19.54 -2.05 40.34
N PHE A 90 18.60 -1.16 40.03
CA PHE A 90 17.40 -0.89 40.84
C PHE A 90 16.14 -1.03 39.98
N SER A 91 15.83 -2.26 39.59
CA SER A 91 14.58 -2.57 38.90
C SER A 91 13.38 -2.43 39.84
N GLN A 92 12.21 -2.11 39.28
CA GLN A 92 10.96 -2.08 40.04
C GLN A 92 10.60 -3.51 40.44
N ARG A 93 10.54 -3.78 41.74
CA ARG A 93 10.18 -5.09 42.29
C ARG A 93 8.70 -5.11 42.63
N GLN A 94 8.03 -6.22 42.31
CA GLN A 94 6.68 -6.48 42.79
C GLN A 94 6.79 -7.14 44.17
N TYR A 95 6.04 -6.64 45.15
CA TYR A 95 5.97 -7.22 46.48
C TYR A 95 4.55 -7.10 47.02
N ALA A 96 4.18 -8.00 47.93
CA ALA A 96 2.93 -7.96 48.67
C ALA A 96 3.24 -8.09 50.16
N VAL A 97 2.47 -7.39 51.00
CA VAL A 97 2.58 -7.48 52.46
C VAL A 97 1.47 -8.37 52.95
N LYS A 98 1.83 -9.36 53.76
CA LYS A 98 0.86 -10.24 54.41
C LYS A 98 0.11 -9.44 55.48
N ALA A 99 -1.21 -9.58 55.52
CA ALA A 99 -2.03 -9.06 56.62
C ALA A 99 -1.75 -9.82 57.92
#